data_AF-A0A316E697-F1
#
_entry.id   AF-A0A316E697-F1
#
_cell.length_a   1.000
_cell.length_b   1.000
_cell.length_c   1.000
_cell.angle_alpha   90.00
_cell.angle_beta   90.00
_cell.angle_gamma   90.00
#
_symmetry.space_group_name_H-M   'P 1'
#
loop_
_entity.id
_entity.type
_entity.pdbx_description
1 polymer ?
#
loop_
_entity_poly.entity_id
_entity_poly.type
_entity_poly.pdbx_seq_one_letter_code
_entity_poly.pdbx_strand_id
1 'polypeptide(L)'
;MAINIGDQVNIALSNRLKLNILFVDFIIFSFLFLTIEGMIYSQVDFDRVFPWLFRLLIYFMFFTLSELLFNRTLGMRLFKVSLVNKKRGELSKAFVKYSFLVVLDRFILIILLYFFRIFFHSKKNLLISEKYSGLRWSRKQY
;
A
#
# COMPACT_ATOMS: atom_id res chain seq x y z
N MET A 1 -8.92 -4.70 -40.58
CA MET A 1 -9.53 -4.81 -39.24
C MET A 1 -8.44 -5.24 -38.28
N ALA A 2 -7.82 -4.29 -37.58
CA ALA A 2 -6.67 -4.57 -36.70
C ALA A 2 -7.18 -5.17 -35.39
N ILE A 3 -6.83 -6.42 -35.12
CA ILE A 3 -7.05 -7.06 -33.82
C ILE A 3 -6.06 -6.39 -32.86
N ASN A 4 -6.61 -5.66 -31.89
CA ASN A 4 -5.85 -4.94 -30.88
C ASN A 4 -5.19 -5.99 -29.95
N ILE A 5 -3.93 -6.32 -30.22
CA ILE A 5 -3.10 -7.17 -29.36
C ILE A 5 -2.79 -6.35 -28.10
N GLY A 6 -3.45 -6.65 -26.98
CA GLY A 6 -3.08 -6.00 -25.73
C GLY A 6 -4.06 -6.05 -24.57
N ASP A 7 -5.04 -6.97 -24.53
CA ASP A 7 -5.80 -7.19 -23.30
C ASP A 7 -4.87 -7.83 -22.24
N GLN A 8 -4.22 -6.97 -21.46
CA GLN A 8 -3.45 -7.38 -20.29
C GLN A 8 -4.38 -8.14 -19.35
N VAL A 9 -4.23 -9.46 -19.31
CA VAL A 9 -4.96 -10.32 -18.38
C VAL A 9 -4.52 -9.97 -16.97
N ASN A 10 -5.40 -9.26 -16.25
CA ASN A 10 -5.18 -8.86 -14.87
C ASN A 10 -5.67 -9.98 -13.96
N ILE A 11 -4.74 -10.76 -13.40
CA ILE A 11 -5.10 -11.80 -12.43
C ILE A 11 -5.38 -11.16 -11.08
N ALA A 12 -6.56 -11.44 -10.52
CA ALA A 12 -6.91 -11.07 -9.17
C ALA A 12 -6.01 -11.79 -8.15
N LEU A 13 -5.44 -11.03 -7.22
CA LEU A 13 -4.49 -11.55 -6.24
C LEU A 13 -5.18 -12.21 -5.05
N SER A 14 -4.59 -13.29 -4.55
CA SER A 14 -5.01 -13.88 -3.27
C SER A 14 -4.70 -12.92 -2.12
N ASN A 15 -5.60 -12.82 -1.16
CA ASN A 15 -5.39 -11.95 -0.01
C ASN A 15 -4.17 -12.36 0.84
N ARG A 16 -3.75 -13.63 0.84
CA ARG A 16 -2.51 -14.06 1.51
C ARG A 16 -1.31 -13.32 0.93
N LEU A 17 -1.23 -13.25 -0.41
CA LEU A 17 -0.18 -12.51 -1.09
C LEU A 17 -0.27 -11.00 -0.83
N LYS A 18 -1.48 -10.43 -0.81
CA LYS A 18 -1.67 -9.01 -0.46
C LYS A 18 -1.20 -8.69 0.95
N LEU A 19 -1.52 -9.54 1.94
CA LEU A 19 -1.02 -9.39 3.31
C LEU A 19 0.50 -9.51 3.38
N ASN A 20 1.09 -10.47 2.67
CA ASN A 20 2.55 -10.60 2.62
C ASN A 20 3.20 -9.33 2.03
N ILE A 21 2.62 -8.75 0.98
CA ILE A 21 3.10 -7.48 0.41
C ILE A 21 3.02 -6.35 1.44
N LEU A 22 1.89 -6.21 2.13
CA LEU A 22 1.71 -5.20 3.19
C LEU A 22 2.73 -5.38 4.32
N PHE A 23 2.96 -6.63 4.74
CA PHE A 23 3.94 -6.96 5.78
C PHE A 23 5.38 -6.64 5.36
N VAL A 24 5.75 -6.97 4.13
CA VAL A 24 7.08 -6.63 3.57
C VAL A 24 7.25 -5.11 3.46
N ASP A 25 6.24 -4.40 2.95
CA ASP A 25 6.25 -2.93 2.90
C ASP A 25 6.44 -2.34 4.31
N PHE A 26 5.77 -2.89 5.33
CA PHE A 26 5.92 -2.47 6.71
C PHE A 26 7.33 -2.70 7.27
N ILE A 27 7.95 -3.85 7.02
CA ILE A 27 9.34 -4.12 7.45
C ILE A 27 10.30 -3.14 6.79
N ILE A 28 10.20 -2.98 5.46
CA ILE A 28 11.07 -2.08 4.69
C ILE A 28 10.94 -0.66 5.23
N PHE A 29 9.71 -0.18 5.40
CA PHE A 29 9.47 1.15 5.95
C PHE A 29 10.01 1.30 7.36
N SER A 30 9.80 0.32 8.24
CA SER A 30 10.28 0.38 9.62
C SER A 30 11.80 0.49 9.68
N PHE A 31 12.51 -0.26 8.84
CA PHE A 31 13.98 -0.20 8.76
C PHE A 31 14.47 1.15 8.23
N LEU A 32 13.85 1.65 7.16
CA LEU A 32 14.14 2.97 6.59
C LEU A 32 13.87 4.08 7.59
N PHE A 33 12.74 3.99 8.29
CA PHE A 33 12.32 4.96 9.28
C PHE A 33 13.28 4.99 10.47
N LEU A 34 13.68 3.84 11.03
CA LEU A 34 14.69 3.79 12.11
C LEU A 34 16.01 4.46 11.70
N THR A 35 16.44 4.24 10.46
CA THR A 35 17.66 4.85 9.92
C THR A 35 17.53 6.37 9.81
N ILE A 36 16.41 6.86 9.25
CA ILE A 36 16.12 8.29 9.10
C ILE A 36 15.93 8.96 10.47
N GLU A 37 15.21 8.29 11.37
CA GLU A 37 14.94 8.75 12.74
C GLU A 37 16.26 8.96 13.51
N GLY A 38 17.19 8.00 13.43
CA GLY A 38 18.52 8.13 14.03
C GLY A 38 19.34 9.30 13.47
N MET A 39 19.18 9.63 12.18
CA MET A 39 19.84 10.78 11.57
C MET A 39 19.19 12.11 11.96
N ILE A 40 17.86 12.20 11.96
CA ILE A 40 17.13 13.45 12.25
C ILE A 40 17.28 13.85 13.71
N TYR A 41 17.13 12.92 14.66
CA TYR A 41 17.29 13.24 16.08
C TYR A 41 18.73 13.57 16.47
N SER A 42 19.71 13.23 15.63
CA SER A 42 21.10 13.66 15.84
C SER A 42 21.33 15.14 15.49
N GLN A 43 20.41 15.76 14.72
CA GLN A 43 20.58 17.11 14.17
C GLN A 43 19.54 18.12 14.63
N VAL A 44 18.36 17.66 15.07
CA VAL A 44 17.26 18.56 15.44
C VAL A 44 16.62 18.09 16.73
N ASP A 45 16.68 18.93 17.77
CA ASP A 45 15.92 18.81 19.03
C ASP A 45 14.42 19.08 18.78
N PHE A 46 13.82 18.46 17.76
CA PHE A 46 12.38 18.51 17.56
C PHE A 46 11.74 17.66 18.65
N ASP A 47 11.27 18.38 19.67
CA ASP A 47 10.75 17.82 20.89
C ASP A 47 9.57 16.87 20.65
N ARG A 48 9.48 15.90 21.56
CA ARG A 48 8.76 14.62 21.53
C ARG A 48 7.23 14.71 21.53
N VAL A 49 6.65 15.80 21.04
CA VAL A 49 5.24 16.11 21.30
C VAL A 49 4.30 15.17 20.54
N PHE A 50 4.63 14.77 19.29
CA PHE A 50 3.83 13.79 18.53
C PHE A 50 4.66 12.91 17.55
N PRO A 51 5.55 12.04 18.06
CA PRO A 51 6.42 11.19 17.21
C PRO A 51 5.63 10.27 16.28
N TRP A 52 4.44 9.83 16.70
CA TRP A 52 3.54 8.99 15.89
C TRP A 52 2.91 9.75 14.72
N LEU A 53 2.61 11.04 14.88
CA LEU A 53 2.04 11.87 13.82
C LEU A 53 3.08 12.14 12.73
N PHE A 54 4.32 12.43 13.14
CA PHE A 54 5.46 12.57 12.22
C PHE A 54 5.75 11.27 11.46
N ARG A 55 5.75 10.12 12.16
CA ARG A 55 5.83 8.78 11.55
C ARG A 55 4.75 8.56 10.51
N LEU A 56 3.50 8.88 10.84
CA LEU A 56 2.36 8.71 9.93
C LEU A 56 2.49 9.62 8.71
N LEU A 57 2.99 10.84 8.86
CA LEU A 57 3.21 11.76 7.75
C LEU A 57 4.29 11.26 6.78
N ILE A 58 5.43 10.80 7.29
CA ILE A 58 6.48 10.18 6.48
C ILE A 58 5.96 8.90 5.81
N TYR A 59 5.20 8.08 6.55
CA TYR A 59 4.56 6.87 6.02
C TYR A 59 3.62 7.20 4.86
N PHE A 60 2.77 8.20 5.05
CA PHE A 60 1.82 8.66 4.04
C PHE A 60 2.54 9.11 2.79
N MET A 61 3.58 9.94 2.92
CA MET A 61 4.36 10.43 1.78
C MET A 61 5.06 9.28 1.04
N PHE A 62 5.76 8.41 1.76
CA PHE A 62 6.56 7.34 1.15
C PHE A 62 5.72 6.40 0.27
N PHE A 63 4.57 5.97 0.80
CA PHE A 63 3.73 5.01 0.09
C PHE A 63 2.77 5.66 -0.89
N THR A 64 2.09 6.74 -0.51
CA THR A 64 1.09 7.39 -1.37
C THR A 64 1.73 7.99 -2.60
N LEU A 65 2.89 8.64 -2.46
CA LEU A 65 3.60 9.24 -3.60
C LEU A 65 4.11 8.17 -4.57
N SER A 66 4.67 7.09 -4.04
CA SER A 66 5.10 5.94 -4.85
C SER A 66 3.92 5.30 -5.61
N GLU A 67 2.79 5.12 -4.94
CA GLU A 67 1.57 4.59 -5.56
C GLU A 67 0.99 5.55 -6.59
N LEU A 68 1.06 6.87 -6.37
CA LEU A 68 0.56 7.87 -7.32
C LEU A 68 1.38 7.85 -8.61
N LEU A 69 2.71 7.90 -8.50
CA LEU A 69 3.62 8.02 -9.64
C LEU A 69 3.81 6.69 -10.38
N PHE A 70 3.87 5.58 -9.64
CA PHE A 70 4.24 4.28 -10.19
C PHE A 70 3.11 3.25 -10.20
N ASN A 71 1.93 3.57 -9.64
CA ASN A 71 0.84 2.60 -9.38
C ASN A 71 1.31 1.38 -8.57
N ARG A 72 2.41 1.49 -7.83
CA ARG A 72 2.97 0.38 -7.06
C ARG A 72 3.85 0.87 -5.92
N THR A 73 3.86 0.14 -4.82
CA THR A 73 4.86 0.25 -3.76
C THR A 73 6.09 -0.60 -4.06
N LEU A 74 7.11 -0.52 -3.20
CA LEU A 74 8.29 -1.40 -3.26
C LEU A 74 7.90 -2.87 -3.10
N GLY A 75 7.08 -3.21 -2.11
CA GLY A 75 6.54 -4.55 -1.91
C GLY A 75 5.78 -5.02 -3.14
N MET A 76 4.87 -4.20 -3.68
CA MET A 76 4.17 -4.55 -4.91
C MET A 76 5.15 -4.82 -6.07
N ARG A 77 6.21 -4.03 -6.20
CA ARG A 77 7.25 -4.25 -7.22
C ARG A 77 7.96 -5.59 -7.05
N LEU A 78 8.32 -5.98 -5.82
CA LEU A 78 8.96 -7.27 -5.53
C LEU A 78 8.08 -8.46 -5.92
N PHE A 79 6.77 -8.36 -5.71
CA PHE A 79 5.81 -9.43 -6.01
C PHE A 79 5.18 -9.35 -7.41
N LYS A 80 5.67 -8.44 -8.27
CA LYS A 80 5.15 -8.14 -9.62
C LYS A 80 3.66 -7.78 -9.61
N VAL A 81 3.25 -7.04 -8.60
CA VAL A 81 1.89 -6.53 -8.39
C VAL A 81 1.82 -5.05 -8.74
N SER A 82 0.67 -4.59 -9.20
CA SER A 82 0.37 -3.18 -9.41
C SER A 82 -1.08 -2.86 -9.08
N LEU A 83 -1.33 -1.60 -8.76
CA LEU A 83 -2.67 -1.03 -8.65
C LEU A 83 -3.28 -0.92 -10.05
N VAL A 84 -4.47 -1.48 -10.23
CA VAL A 84 -5.29 -1.30 -11.43
C VAL A 84 -5.91 0.09 -11.37
N ASN A 85 -5.11 1.09 -11.73
CA ASN A 85 -5.55 2.46 -11.90
C ASN A 85 -5.35 2.87 -13.36
N LYS A 86 -6.46 3.07 -14.09
CA LYS A 86 -6.45 3.51 -15.49
C LYS A 86 -5.86 4.91 -15.67
N LYS A 87 -5.82 5.71 -14.59
CA LYS A 87 -5.33 7.10 -14.55
C LYS A 87 -4.05 7.19 -13.71
N ARG A 88 -2.98 6.54 -14.17
CA ARG A 88 -1.67 6.55 -13.50
C ARG A 88 -1.14 7.99 -13.42
N GLY A 89 -0.60 8.40 -12.27
CA GLY A 89 -0.05 9.75 -12.09
C GLY A 89 -1.08 10.85 -11.85
N GLU A 90 -2.38 10.55 -11.94
CA GLU A 90 -3.45 11.52 -11.73
C GLU A 90 -4.14 11.31 -10.38
N LEU A 91 -4.40 12.42 -9.69
CA LEU A 91 -5.22 12.45 -8.48
C LEU A 91 -6.69 12.27 -8.85
N SER A 92 -7.18 11.03 -8.78
CA SER A 92 -8.61 10.73 -8.89
C SER A 92 -9.28 10.62 -7.51
N LYS A 93 -10.58 10.90 -7.40
CA LYS A 93 -11.34 10.70 -6.16
C LYS A 93 -11.22 9.27 -5.61
N ALA A 94 -11.18 8.28 -6.51
CA ALA A 94 -10.97 6.88 -6.15
C ALA A 94 -9.57 6.65 -5.58
N PHE A 95 -8.54 7.26 -6.19
CA PHE A 95 -7.17 7.19 -5.69
C PHE A 95 -7.02 7.84 -4.31
N VAL A 96 -7.57 9.04 -4.10
CA VAL A 96 -7.51 9.71 -2.79
C VAL A 96 -8.16 8.85 -1.69
N LYS A 97 -9.34 8.27 -1.97
CA LYS A 97 -9.99 7.32 -1.06
C LYS A 97 -9.11 6.09 -0.81
N TYR A 98 -8.54 5.52 -1.85
CA TYR A 98 -7.63 4.38 -1.74
C TYR A 98 -6.41 4.73 -0.88
N SER A 99 -5.74 5.85 -1.12
CA SER A 99 -4.54 6.27 -0.39
C SER A 99 -4.79 6.45 1.09
N PHE A 100 -5.93 7.04 1.47
CA PHE A 100 -6.30 7.16 2.88
C PHE A 100 -6.58 5.80 3.51
N LEU A 101 -7.35 4.94 2.83
CA LEU A 101 -7.75 3.64 3.36
C LEU A 101 -6.60 2.62 3.37
N VAL A 102 -5.67 2.68 2.42
CA VAL A 102 -4.53 1.76 2.36
C VAL A 102 -3.53 2.05 3.47
N VAL A 103 -3.46 3.31 3.94
CA VAL A 103 -2.70 3.65 5.14
C VAL A 103 -3.34 3.00 6.37
N LEU A 104 -4.67 2.97 6.48
CA LEU A 104 -5.34 2.19 7.54
C LEU A 104 -5.07 0.68 7.40
N ASP A 105 -5.14 0.13 6.17
CA ASP A 105 -4.79 -1.27 5.87
C ASP A 105 -3.36 -1.63 6.30
N ARG A 106 -2.44 -0.66 6.24
CA ARG A 106 -1.03 -0.82 6.58
C ARG A 106 -0.72 -0.58 8.06
N PHE A 107 -1.32 0.45 8.67
CA PHE A 107 -0.96 0.94 10.01
C PHE A 107 -1.74 0.25 11.13
N ILE A 108 -3.06 0.11 10.95
CA ILE A 108 -3.97 -0.47 11.96
C ILE A 108 -4.12 -1.97 11.72
N LEU A 109 -4.10 -2.37 10.45
CA LEU A 109 -4.60 -3.66 10.01
C LEU A 109 -3.51 -4.70 9.77
N ILE A 110 -2.21 -4.40 9.75
CA ILE A 110 -1.21 -5.49 9.74
C ILE A 110 -1.28 -6.31 11.04
N ILE A 111 -1.40 -5.62 12.18
CA ILE A 111 -1.52 -6.24 13.50
C ILE A 111 -2.91 -6.85 13.68
N LEU A 112 -3.96 -6.10 13.33
CA LEU A 112 -5.34 -6.58 13.49
C LEU A 112 -5.76 -7.60 12.42
N LEU A 113 -5.33 -7.55 11.15
CA LEU A 113 -5.68 -8.57 10.14
C LEU A 113 -5.01 -9.90 10.41
N TYR A 114 -3.81 -9.95 11.01
CA TYR A 114 -3.23 -11.23 11.39
C TYR A 114 -4.10 -11.92 12.44
N PHE A 115 -4.54 -11.17 13.48
CA PHE A 115 -5.46 -11.66 14.50
C PHE A 115 -6.88 -11.92 13.97
N PHE A 116 -7.53 -10.92 13.36
CA PHE A 116 -8.90 -11.02 12.87
C PHE A 116 -9.06 -11.98 11.70
N ARG A 117 -8.05 -12.26 10.89
CA ARG A 117 -8.22 -13.17 9.75
C ARG A 117 -7.99 -14.64 10.12
N ILE A 118 -7.23 -14.90 11.18
CA ILE A 118 -7.24 -16.19 11.88
C ILE A 118 -8.65 -16.44 12.46
N PHE A 119 -9.30 -15.41 13.02
CA PHE A 119 -10.58 -15.55 13.73
C PHE A 119 -11.86 -15.35 12.88
N PHE A 120 -11.84 -14.52 11.84
CA PHE A 120 -13.00 -14.11 11.04
C PHE A 120 -12.71 -14.29 9.54
N HIS A 121 -12.98 -15.51 9.05
CA HIS A 121 -13.00 -15.85 7.63
C HIS A 121 -14.14 -15.12 6.89
N SER A 122 -13.92 -13.88 6.46
CA SER A 122 -14.90 -13.17 5.61
C SER A 122 -14.89 -13.72 4.18
N LYS A 123 -16.08 -14.12 3.68
CA LYS A 123 -16.31 -14.70 2.35
C LYS A 123 -15.89 -13.78 1.18
N LYS A 124 -15.73 -12.47 1.39
CA LYS A 124 -15.23 -11.52 0.38
C LYS A 124 -13.80 -11.10 0.74
N ASN A 125 -12.84 -11.81 0.16
CA ASN A 125 -11.40 -11.60 0.31
C ASN A 125 -10.93 -10.28 -0.36
N LEU A 126 -11.27 -9.12 0.21
CA LEU A 126 -10.81 -7.80 -0.25
C LEU A 126 -10.24 -7.00 0.93
N LEU A 127 -9.23 -6.16 0.65
CA LEU A 127 -8.74 -5.16 1.62
C LEU A 127 -9.77 -4.05 1.81
N ILE A 128 -9.69 -3.28 2.91
CA ILE A 128 -10.62 -2.17 3.15
C ILE A 128 -10.47 -1.12 2.05
N SER A 129 -9.24 -0.78 1.69
CA SER A 129 -8.93 0.10 0.56
C SER A 129 -9.60 -0.36 -0.73
N GLU A 130 -9.51 -1.63 -1.10
CA GLU A 130 -10.13 -2.16 -2.31
C GLU A 130 -11.67 -2.14 -2.24
N LYS A 131 -12.24 -2.48 -1.09
CA LYS A 131 -13.70 -2.54 -0.88
C LYS A 131 -14.36 -1.17 -1.10
N TYR A 132 -13.75 -0.10 -0.62
CA TYR A 132 -14.37 1.24 -0.63
C TYR A 132 -13.85 2.17 -1.73
N SER A 133 -12.63 1.96 -2.24
CA SER A 133 -12.11 2.76 -3.37
C SER A 133 -12.48 2.19 -4.74
N GLY A 134 -12.76 0.88 -4.82
CA GLY A 134 -12.94 0.17 -6.08
C GLY A 134 -11.65 -0.10 -6.85
N LEU A 135 -10.51 0.45 -6.41
CA LEU A 135 -9.20 0.15 -6.98
C LEU A 135 -8.73 -1.21 -6.48
N ARG A 136 -8.23 -2.05 -7.38
CA ARG A 136 -7.81 -3.42 -7.06
C ARG A 136 -6.36 -3.64 -7.38
N TRP A 137 -5.73 -4.58 -6.68
CA TRP A 137 -4.39 -5.02 -7.02
C TRP A 137 -4.46 -6.16 -8.03
N SER A 138 -3.62 -6.10 -9.05
CA SER A 138 -3.45 -7.18 -10.02
C SER A 138 -2.00 -7.54 -10.22
N ARG A 139 -1.76 -8.78 -10.65
CA ARG A 139 -0.49 -9.19 -11.25
C ARG A 139 -0.63 -9.08 -12.76
N LYS A 140 0.35 -8.44 -13.41
CA LYS A 140 0.47 -8.51 -14.87
C LYS A 140 1.02 -9.87 -15.26
N GLN A 141 0.26 -10.63 -16.03
CA GLN A 141 0.80 -11.77 -16.78
C GLN A 141 1.54 -11.22 -18.00
N TYR A 142 2.82 -11.58 -18.11
CA TYR A 142 3.63 -11.38 -19.32
C TYR A 142 3.56 -12.66 -20.15
#